data_AF-A0A851GB72-F1
#
_entry.id   AF-A0A851GB72-F1
#
_cell.length_a   1.000
_cell.length_b   1.000
_cell.length_c   1.000
_cell.angle_alpha   90.00
_cell.angle_beta   90.00
_cell.angle_gamma   90.00
#
_symmetry.space_group_name_H-M   'P 1'
#
loop_
_entity.id
_entity.type
_entity.pdbx_description
1 polymer ?
#
loop_
_entity_poly.entity_id
_entity_poly.type
_entity_poly.pdbx_seq_one_letter_code
_entity_poly.pdbx_strand_id
1 'polypeptide(L)'
;MDYRGYRGYRGYRGHTPGRMDTGAIALTAALSSMPYLPDEVYRCAIEMYKRGNLLWGAFGFYDAFNPSRNWVANAYLGIDVGPIAPMIENQRTGMCWAVFMRAPEVRKLTRLIQ
;
A
#
# COMPACT_ATOMS: atom_id res chain seq x y z
N MET A 1 16.27 11.03 -17.01
CA MET A 1 15.63 10.52 -15.79
C MET A 1 16.64 9.67 -15.04
N ASP A 2 17.04 10.09 -13.84
CA ASP A 2 18.05 9.40 -13.05
C ASP A 2 17.39 8.30 -12.19
N TYR A 3 17.61 7.05 -12.56
CA TYR A 3 17.04 5.87 -11.88
C TYR A 3 17.69 5.57 -10.51
N ARG A 4 18.60 6.43 -10.02
CA ARG A 4 19.29 6.26 -8.73
C ARG A 4 18.35 6.34 -7.53
N GLY A 5 17.23 7.06 -7.62
CA GLY A 5 16.23 7.15 -6.55
C GLY A 5 15.30 5.93 -6.44
N TYR A 6 15.20 5.13 -7.51
CA TYR A 6 14.25 4.00 -7.62
C TYR A 6 14.78 2.71 -6.97
N ARG A 7 16.07 2.69 -6.65
CA ARG A 7 16.72 1.56 -5.99
C ARG A 7 16.84 1.89 -4.52
N GLY A 8 15.81 1.60 -3.71
CA GLY A 8 15.97 1.63 -2.26
C GLY A 8 17.25 0.87 -1.89
N TYR A 9 18.22 1.54 -1.27
CA TYR A 9 19.64 1.20 -0.96
C TYR A 9 20.44 0.17 -1.82
N ARG A 10 19.83 -0.87 -2.41
CA ARG A 10 20.38 -1.92 -3.29
C ARG A 10 19.41 -2.46 -4.39
N GLY A 11 18.31 -1.79 -4.76
CA GLY A 11 17.37 -2.23 -5.82
C GLY A 11 16.02 -2.76 -5.29
N TYR A 12 15.08 -3.13 -6.19
CA TYR A 12 13.77 -3.68 -5.78
C TYR A 12 13.93 -4.99 -5.01
N ARG A 13 13.26 -5.11 -3.86
CA ARG A 13 13.16 -6.32 -3.05
C ARG A 13 11.77 -6.42 -2.47
N GLY A 14 11.25 -7.64 -2.33
CA GLY A 14 10.06 -7.87 -1.52
C GLY A 14 10.35 -7.52 -0.06
N HIS A 15 9.51 -6.68 0.53
CA HIS A 15 9.56 -6.35 1.96
C HIS A 15 8.82 -7.42 2.75
N THR A 16 9.51 -8.17 3.60
CA THR A 16 8.91 -9.22 4.44
C THR A 16 9.64 -9.36 5.77
N PRO A 17 8.96 -9.70 6.88
CA PRO A 17 9.59 -9.90 8.18
C PRO A 17 10.74 -10.91 8.16
N GLY A 18 11.67 -10.77 9.11
CA GLY A 18 12.80 -11.69 9.29
C GLY A 18 14.01 -11.32 8.44
N ARG A 19 14.60 -12.28 7.73
CA ARG A 19 15.90 -12.10 7.06
C ARG A 19 15.90 -11.05 5.93
N MET A 20 14.73 -10.69 5.43
CA MET A 20 14.56 -9.71 4.35
C MET A 20 14.05 -8.35 4.85
N ASP A 21 13.89 -8.18 6.16
CA ASP A 21 13.56 -6.89 6.74
C ASP A 21 14.77 -5.95 6.62
N THR A 22 14.57 -4.84 5.93
CA THR A 22 15.59 -3.81 5.73
C THR A 22 15.33 -2.56 6.57
N GLY A 23 14.26 -2.55 7.37
CA GLY A 23 13.72 -1.40 8.10
C GLY A 23 12.95 -0.41 7.20
N ALA A 24 12.76 -0.75 5.92
CA ALA A 24 11.92 0.03 5.02
C ALA A 24 10.44 -0.31 5.26
N ILE A 25 9.65 0.74 5.46
CA ILE A 25 8.21 0.69 5.67
C ILE A 25 7.55 1.12 4.35
N ALA A 26 6.81 0.20 3.73
CA ALA A 26 5.97 0.48 2.58
C ALA A 26 4.55 0.79 3.08
N LEU A 27 4.06 2.01 2.82
CA LEU A 27 2.79 2.47 3.39
C LEU A 27 1.58 1.74 2.81
N THR A 28 1.70 1.21 1.59
CA THR A 28 0.64 0.38 0.99
C THR A 28 0.30 -0.83 1.85
N ALA A 29 1.26 -1.45 2.54
CA ALA A 29 1.03 -2.64 3.35
C ALA A 29 0.03 -2.36 4.48
N ALA A 30 0.20 -1.23 5.18
CA ALA A 30 -0.72 -0.80 6.21
C ALA A 30 -2.03 -0.28 5.61
N LEU A 31 -1.96 0.70 4.70
CA LEU A 31 -3.15 1.42 4.22
C LEU A 31 -4.10 0.52 3.43
N SER A 32 -3.59 -0.41 2.63
CA SER A 32 -4.40 -1.38 1.88
C SER A 32 -5.00 -2.48 2.77
N SER A 33 -4.63 -2.53 4.05
CA SER A 33 -5.22 -3.45 5.04
C SER A 33 -6.44 -2.85 5.76
N MET A 34 -6.92 -1.67 5.32
CA MET A 34 -8.07 -0.97 5.91
C MET A 34 -9.30 -1.86 6.16
N PRO A 35 -9.71 -2.76 5.24
CA PRO A 35 -10.88 -3.61 5.48
C PRO A 35 -10.68 -4.68 6.56
N TYR A 36 -9.45 -4.97 6.96
CA TYR A 36 -9.13 -6.03 7.91
C TYR A 36 -8.82 -5.47 9.30
N LEU A 37 -8.10 -4.34 9.38
CA LEU A 37 -7.60 -3.76 10.63
C LEU A 37 -7.83 -2.23 10.68
N PRO A 38 -9.08 -1.75 10.61
CA PRO A 38 -9.37 -0.34 10.36
C PRO A 38 -8.82 0.61 11.43
N ASP A 39 -8.90 0.27 12.71
CA ASP A 39 -8.49 1.17 13.80
C ASP A 39 -6.97 1.36 13.88
N GLU A 40 -6.20 0.30 13.68
CA GLU A 40 -4.74 0.33 13.59
C GLU A 40 -4.29 1.09 12.34
N VAL A 41 -4.93 0.80 11.19
CA VAL A 41 -4.58 1.43 9.92
C VAL A 41 -4.90 2.92 9.96
N TYR A 42 -6.03 3.31 10.56
CA TYR A 42 -6.39 4.72 10.73
C TYR A 42 -5.38 5.48 11.61
N ARG A 43 -4.99 4.89 12.76
CA ARG A 43 -3.93 5.46 13.61
C ARG A 43 -2.61 5.60 12.86
N CYS A 44 -2.20 4.57 12.11
CA CYS A 44 -1.01 4.62 11.27
C CYS A 44 -1.10 5.74 10.22
N ALA A 45 -2.22 5.83 9.50
CA ALA A 45 -2.44 6.84 8.47
C ALA A 45 -2.32 8.27 9.02
N ILE A 46 -2.92 8.55 10.20
CA ILE A 46 -2.80 9.86 10.86
C ILE A 46 -1.34 10.18 11.21
N GLU A 47 -0.62 9.24 11.84
CA GLU A 47 0.76 9.47 12.25
C GLU A 47 1.71 9.67 11.06
N MET A 48 1.44 9.00 9.94
CA MET A 48 2.21 9.18 8.71
C MET A 48 1.85 10.48 8.00
N TYR A 49 0.57 10.85 7.98
CA TYR A 49 0.10 12.10 7.39
C TYR A 49 0.65 13.33 8.12
N LYS A 50 0.80 13.27 9.45
CA LYS A 50 1.45 14.33 10.26
C LYS A 50 2.89 14.64 9.83
N ARG A 51 3.55 13.74 9.10
CA ARG A 51 4.92 13.97 8.56
C ARG A 51 4.91 14.86 7.31
N GLY A 52 3.73 15.20 6.78
CA GLY A 52 3.55 16.17 5.70
C GLY A 52 4.33 15.81 4.44
N ASN A 53 4.92 16.84 3.82
CA ASN A 53 5.65 16.72 2.55
C ASN A 53 6.85 15.75 2.59
N LEU A 54 7.27 15.29 3.78
CA LEU A 54 8.27 14.24 3.89
C LEU A 54 7.77 12.91 3.31
N LEU A 55 6.50 12.57 3.57
CA LEU A 55 5.91 11.29 3.12
C LEU A 55 4.79 11.48 2.11
N TRP A 56 4.26 12.69 1.95
CA TRP A 56 3.10 13.00 1.12
C TRP A 56 3.46 13.89 -0.06
N GLY A 57 3.08 13.49 -1.27
CA GLY A 57 3.21 14.31 -2.47
C GLY A 57 1.95 14.29 -3.34
N ALA A 58 2.12 14.59 -4.63
CA ALA A 58 1.01 14.79 -5.57
C ALA A 58 0.05 13.60 -5.71
N PHE A 59 0.53 12.37 -5.51
CA PHE A 59 -0.28 11.14 -5.63
C PHE A 59 -0.52 10.45 -4.28
N GLY A 60 -0.42 11.21 -3.18
CA GLY A 60 -0.57 10.69 -1.82
C GLY A 60 0.77 10.27 -1.23
N PHE A 61 0.78 9.19 -0.46
CA PHE A 61 1.99 8.71 0.18
C PHE A 61 3.00 8.17 -0.84
N TYR A 62 4.28 8.49 -0.63
CA TYR A 62 5.39 7.89 -1.34
C TYR A 62 5.50 6.38 -1.07
N ASP A 63 6.18 5.68 -1.98
CA ASP A 63 6.29 4.22 -2.00
C ASP A 63 6.74 3.60 -0.66
N ALA A 64 7.88 4.06 -0.15
CA ALA A 64 8.44 3.57 1.11
C ALA A 64 9.34 4.60 1.78
N PHE A 65 9.60 4.41 3.07
CA PHE A 65 10.60 5.17 3.82
C PHE A 65 11.30 4.29 4.86
N ASN A 66 12.48 4.71 5.30
CA ASN A 66 13.24 4.06 6.36
C ASN A 66 13.71 5.11 7.37
N PRO A 67 13.06 5.19 8.55
CA PRO A 67 13.37 6.23 9.53
C PRO A 67 14.79 6.06 10.11
N SER A 68 15.25 4.83 10.31
CA SER A 68 16.59 4.54 10.85
C SER A 68 17.73 4.91 9.90
N ARG A 69 17.43 5.11 8.62
CA ARG A 69 18.40 5.50 7.58
C ARG A 69 18.14 6.90 7.02
N ASN A 70 17.19 7.65 7.58
CA ASN A 70 16.75 8.95 7.08
C ASN A 70 16.50 8.94 5.55
N TRP A 71 15.80 7.91 5.07
CA TRP A 71 15.57 7.68 3.65
C TRP A 71 14.08 7.67 3.33
N VAL A 72 13.69 8.33 2.25
CA VAL A 72 12.34 8.28 1.67
C VAL A 72 12.49 8.01 0.18
N ALA A 73 11.67 7.10 -0.35
CA ALA A 73 11.54 6.91 -1.79
C ALA A 73 10.84 8.13 -2.39
N ASN A 74 11.52 8.96 -3.18
CA ASN A 74 10.85 10.05 -3.91
C ASN A 74 10.22 9.51 -5.21
N ALA A 75 9.35 8.51 -5.08
CA ALA A 75 8.73 7.81 -6.20
C ALA A 75 7.38 7.19 -5.80
N TYR A 76 6.60 6.85 -6.82
CA TYR A 76 5.36 6.09 -6.71
C TYR A 76 5.47 4.85 -7.58
N LEU A 77 5.06 3.71 -7.04
CA LEU A 77 4.85 2.49 -7.79
C LEU A 77 3.34 2.29 -7.97
N GLY A 78 2.89 2.12 -9.21
CA GLY A 78 1.45 1.96 -9.50
C GLY A 78 0.83 0.75 -8.78
N ILE A 79 1.61 -0.31 -8.59
CA ILE A 79 1.20 -1.51 -7.86
C ILE A 79 1.08 -1.29 -6.34
N ASP A 80 1.75 -0.27 -5.80
CA ASP A 80 1.73 0.03 -4.36
C ASP A 80 0.71 1.14 -4.04
N VAL A 81 0.61 2.16 -4.89
CA VAL A 81 -0.43 3.21 -4.74
C VAL A 81 -1.82 2.68 -5.12
N GLY A 82 -1.89 1.85 -6.16
CA GLY A 82 -3.14 1.37 -6.76
C GLY A 82 -4.09 0.66 -5.80
N PRO A 83 -3.61 -0.20 -4.87
CA PRO A 83 -4.48 -0.88 -3.92
C PRO A 83 -5.06 0.00 -2.81
N ILE A 84 -4.42 1.13 -2.47
CA ILE A 84 -4.79 1.92 -1.28
C ILE A 84 -6.23 2.44 -1.37
N ALA A 85 -6.56 3.16 -2.45
CA ALA A 85 -7.88 3.76 -2.60
C ALA A 85 -9.02 2.72 -2.74
N PRO A 86 -8.90 1.67 -3.58
CA PRO A 86 -9.89 0.59 -3.64
C PRO A 86 -10.10 -0.11 -2.31
N MET A 87 -9.06 -0.33 -1.51
CA MET A 87 -9.20 -0.98 -0.21
C MET A 87 -9.84 -0.08 0.84
N ILE A 88 -9.56 1.22 0.84
CA ILE A 88 -10.32 2.19 1.65
C ILE A 88 -11.80 2.20 1.23
N GLU A 89 -12.08 2.24 -0.07
CA GLU A 89 -13.46 2.25 -0.57
C GLU A 89 -14.20 0.94 -0.25
N ASN A 90 -13.53 -0.20 -0.36
CA ASN A 90 -14.07 -1.49 0.05
C ASN A 90 -14.41 -1.52 1.54
N GLN A 91 -13.58 -0.91 2.40
CA GLN A 91 -13.90 -0.80 3.82
C GLN A 91 -15.14 0.07 4.06
N ARG A 92 -15.34 1.15 3.30
CA ARG A 92 -16.45 2.09 3.50
C ARG A 92 -17.77 1.57 2.97
N THR A 93 -17.78 1.00 1.77
CA THR A 93 -19.02 0.66 1.03
C THR A 93 -18.99 -0.74 0.42
N GLY A 94 -17.82 -1.36 0.32
CA GLY A 94 -17.65 -2.61 -0.42
C GLY A 94 -17.78 -2.48 -1.94
N MET A 95 -17.74 -1.26 -2.51
CA MET A 95 -18.05 -1.02 -3.93
C MET A 95 -17.22 -1.88 -4.89
N CYS A 96 -15.89 -1.93 -4.74
CA CYS A 96 -15.05 -2.69 -5.67
C CYS A 96 -15.32 -4.20 -5.58
N TRP A 97 -15.50 -4.72 -4.36
CA TRP A 97 -15.92 -6.10 -4.15
C TRP A 97 -17.30 -6.38 -4.76
N ALA A 98 -18.27 -5.51 -4.56
CA ALA A 98 -19.62 -5.67 -5.12
C ALA A 98 -19.60 -5.69 -6.65
N VAL A 99 -18.81 -4.81 -7.28
CA VAL A 99 -18.62 -4.78 -8.73
C VAL A 99 -17.98 -6.07 -9.22
N PHE A 100 -16.90 -6.53 -8.60
CA PHE A 100 -16.20 -7.77 -8.98
C PHE A 100 -17.10 -9.00 -8.83
N MET A 101 -17.78 -9.13 -7.69
CA MET A 101 -18.64 -10.28 -7.37
C MET A 101 -19.95 -10.30 -8.15
N ARG A 102 -20.27 -9.25 -8.91
CA ARG A 102 -21.44 -9.23 -9.82
C ARG A 102 -21.17 -9.96 -11.14
N ALA A 103 -19.92 -10.10 -11.55
CA ALA A 103 -19.58 -10.76 -12.81
C ALA A 103 -20.06 -12.23 -12.82
N PRO A 104 -20.87 -12.65 -13.83
CA PRO A 104 -21.37 -14.03 -13.92
C PRO A 104 -20.26 -15.08 -13.89
N GLU A 105 -19.11 -14.79 -14.50
CA GLU A 105 -17.94 -15.66 -14.58
C GLU A 105 -17.32 -15.88 -13.20
N VAL A 106 -17.21 -14.80 -12.39
CA VAL A 106 -16.71 -14.86 -11.01
C VAL A 106 -17.68 -15.64 -10.13
N ARG A 107 -18.99 -15.44 -10.29
CA ARG A 107 -20.03 -16.20 -9.57
C ARG A 107 -20.03 -17.68 -9.93
N LYS A 108 -19.78 -18.00 -11.22
CA LYS A 108 -19.63 -19.39 -11.67
C LYS A 108 -18.38 -20.02 -11.06
N LEU A 109 -17.25 -19.33 -11.09
CA LEU A 109 -15.98 -19.81 -10.53
C LEU A 109 -16.11 -20.09 -9.03
N THR A 110 -16.64 -19.14 -8.25
CA THR A 110 -16.78 -19.28 -6.79
C THR A 110 -17.62 -20.48 -6.37
N ARG A 111 -18.63 -20.87 -7.15
CA ARG A 111 -19.43 -22.10 -6.90
C ARG A 111 -18.70 -23.39 -7.26
N LEU A 112 -17.70 -23.35 -8.13
CA LEU A 112 -16.93 -24.52 -8.56
C LEU A 112 -15.79 -24.87 -7.59
N ILE A 113 -15.35 -23.90 -6.78
CA ILE A 113 -14.22 -24.04 -5.86
C ILE A 113 -14.65 -24.15 -4.38
N GLN A 114 -15.96 -24.24 -4.13
CA GLN A 114 -16.55 -24.56 -2.82
C GLN A 114 -16.81 -26.06 -2.72
#